data_AF-A0A645BX44-F1
#
_entry.id   AF-A0A645BX44-F1
#
_cell.length_a   1.000
_cell.length_b   1.000
_cell.length_c   1.000
_cell.angle_alpha   90.00
_cell.angle_beta   90.00
_cell.angle_gamma   90.00
#
_symmetry.space_group_name_H-M   'P 1'
#
loop_
_entity.id
_entity.type
_entity.pdbx_description
1 polymer ?
#
loop_
_entity_poly.entity_id
_entity_poly.type
_entity_poly.pdbx_seq_one_letter_code
_entity_poly.pdbx_strand_id
1 'polypeptide(L)'
;MPLTANRNLSKELGTRHRAAIGMSENSDALVVVVSEETGKISVVTDGHIRRGYQLESLRDALIDTFLQKEEDKTSMLGRFFRKGAQGTK
;
A
#
# COMPACT_ATOMS: atom_id res chain seq x y z
N MET A 1 17.89 -9.15 -5.46
CA MET A 1 16.92 -8.24 -6.11
C MET A 1 17.64 -7.48 -7.23
N PRO A 2 17.01 -7.27 -8.39
CA PRO A 2 17.58 -6.44 -9.45
C PRO A 2 17.75 -5.01 -8.98
N LEU A 3 18.83 -4.33 -9.41
CA LEU A 3 19.02 -2.90 -9.17
C LEU A 3 18.45 -2.12 -10.36
N THR A 4 17.78 -1.00 -10.09
CA THR A 4 17.38 -0.07 -11.14
C THR A 4 18.59 0.45 -11.91
N ALA A 5 18.46 0.57 -13.23
CA ALA A 5 19.45 1.20 -14.11
C ALA A 5 19.31 2.73 -14.16
N ASN A 6 18.26 3.29 -13.53
CA ASN A 6 18.00 4.73 -13.53
C ASN A 6 19.09 5.50 -12.79
N ARG A 7 19.86 6.31 -13.53
CA ARG A 7 20.96 7.12 -13.00
C ARG A 7 20.52 8.47 -12.45
N ASN A 8 19.26 8.88 -12.67
CA ASN A 8 18.71 10.16 -12.22
C ASN A 8 18.16 10.09 -10.78
N LEU A 9 18.62 9.14 -9.99
CA LEU A 9 18.21 8.95 -8.59
C LEU A 9 19.11 9.74 -7.64
N SER A 10 18.56 10.17 -6.50
CA SER A 10 19.34 10.85 -5.47
C SER A 10 20.52 9.98 -5.01
N LYS A 11 21.69 10.61 -4.83
CA LYS A 11 22.92 9.95 -4.33
C LYS A 11 22.75 9.41 -2.91
N GLU A 12 21.80 9.93 -2.15
CA GLU A 12 21.45 9.48 -0.79
C GLU A 12 20.78 8.10 -0.78
N LEU A 13 20.29 7.61 -1.93
CA LEU A 13 19.70 6.29 -2.00
C LEU A 13 20.78 5.22 -1.94
N GLY A 14 20.75 4.40 -0.89
CA GLY A 14 21.60 3.21 -0.78
C GLY A 14 21.20 2.07 -1.75
N THR A 15 21.93 0.96 -1.68
CA THR A 15 21.67 -0.23 -2.51
C THR A 15 20.29 -0.85 -2.27
N ARG A 16 19.76 -0.83 -1.04
CA ARG A 16 18.40 -1.31 -0.73
C ARG A 16 17.32 -0.52 -1.45
N HIS A 17 17.45 0.80 -1.49
CA HIS A 17 16.52 1.66 -2.21
C HIS A 17 16.56 1.37 -3.71
N ARG A 18 17.76 1.26 -4.29
CA ARG A 18 17.94 0.91 -5.71
C ARG A 18 17.40 -0.48 -6.05
N ALA A 19 17.55 -1.44 -5.14
CA ALA A 19 17.00 -2.78 -5.28
C ALA A 19 15.47 -2.80 -5.22
N ALA A 20 14.89 -2.01 -4.32
CA ALA A 20 13.43 -1.87 -4.22
C ALA A 20 12.83 -1.23 -5.48
N ILE A 21 13.48 -0.18 -6.01
CA ILE A 21 13.09 0.44 -7.28
C ILE A 21 13.19 -0.58 -8.40
N GLY A 22 14.35 -1.24 -8.56
CA GLY A 22 14.53 -2.26 -9.60
C GLY A 22 13.54 -3.41 -9.50
N MET A 23 13.18 -3.83 -8.29
CA MET A 23 12.15 -4.85 -8.11
C MET A 23 10.77 -4.35 -8.57
N SER A 24 10.34 -3.17 -8.11
CA SER A 24 9.04 -2.60 -8.48
C SER A 24 8.93 -2.14 -9.93
N GLU A 25 10.04 -1.93 -10.65
CA GLU A 25 10.04 -1.67 -12.09
C GLU A 25 9.72 -2.94 -12.91
N ASN A 26 9.98 -4.12 -12.32
CA ASN A 26 9.87 -5.42 -12.99
C ASN A 26 8.73 -6.28 -12.41
N SER A 27 7.90 -5.72 -11.53
CA SER A 27 6.73 -6.40 -10.97
C SER A 27 5.72 -5.40 -10.43
N ASP A 28 4.54 -5.88 -10.07
CA ASP A 28 3.49 -5.16 -9.34
C ASP A 28 3.77 -5.04 -7.82
N ALA A 29 4.99 -5.30 -7.39
CA ALA A 29 5.32 -5.35 -5.98
C ALA A 29 5.33 -3.96 -5.33
N LEU A 30 4.70 -3.87 -4.16
CA LEU A 30 4.92 -2.79 -3.19
C LEU A 30 6.06 -3.20 -2.26
N VAL A 31 7.16 -2.43 -2.30
CA VAL A 31 8.36 -2.72 -1.52
C VAL A 31 8.54 -1.67 -0.43
N VAL A 32 8.61 -2.11 0.83
CA VAL A 32 8.92 -1.25 1.97
C VAL A 32 10.43 -1.32 2.27
N VAL A 33 11.06 -0.16 2.44
CA VAL A 33 12.49 -0.04 2.72
C VAL A 33 12.70 0.81 3.97
N VAL A 34 13.53 0.34 4.89
CA VAL A 34 14.01 1.12 6.03
C VAL A 34 15.45 1.52 5.79
N SER A 35 15.75 2.81 5.87
CA SER A 35 17.12 3.31 5.80
C SER A 35 17.91 2.90 7.04
N GLU A 36 19.04 2.22 6.88
CA GLU A 36 19.94 1.88 8.01
C GLU A 36 20.56 3.11 8.66
N GLU A 37 20.78 4.17 7.87
CA GLU A 37 21.46 5.38 8.33
C GLU A 37 20.52 6.30 9.10
N THR A 38 19.25 6.39 8.68
CA THR A 38 18.31 7.39 9.19
C THR A 38 17.06 6.80 9.85
N GLY A 39 16.84 5.49 9.73
CA GLY A 39 15.60 4.84 10.17
C GLY A 39 14.37 5.23 9.36
N LYS A 40 14.48 6.13 8.38
CA LYS A 40 13.34 6.60 7.59
C LYS A 40 12.76 5.45 6.75
N ILE A 41 11.44 5.36 6.76
CA ILE A 41 10.70 4.39 5.96
C ILE A 41 10.39 4.99 4.60
N SER A 42 10.60 4.19 3.56
CA SER A 42 10.22 4.50 2.18
C SER A 42 9.38 3.36 1.62
N VAL A 43 8.45 3.70 0.74
CA VAL A 43 7.66 2.73 -0.03
C VAL A 43 7.98 2.92 -1.50
N VAL A 44 8.13 1.82 -2.23
CA VAL A 44 8.43 1.83 -3.65
C VAL A 44 7.41 0.98 -4.40
N THR A 45 6.80 1.55 -5.43
CA THR A 45 5.79 0.93 -6.29
C THR A 45 5.97 1.45 -7.71
N ASP A 46 5.89 0.58 -8.72
CA ASP A 46 5.96 1.00 -10.14
C ASP A 46 7.18 1.87 -10.46
N GLY A 47 8.34 1.52 -9.90
CA GLY A 47 9.59 2.28 -10.04
C GLY A 47 9.64 3.63 -9.31
N HIS A 48 8.55 4.03 -8.63
CA HIS A 48 8.46 5.29 -7.90
C HIS A 48 8.71 5.10 -6.41
N ILE A 49 9.62 5.89 -5.85
CA ILE A 49 9.93 5.89 -4.42
C ILE A 49 9.28 7.08 -3.71
N ARG A 50 8.52 6.78 -2.66
CA ARG A 50 7.99 7.76 -1.69
C ARG A 50 8.71 7.59 -0.36
N ARG A 51 9.39 8.65 0.11
CA ARG A 51 10.24 8.64 1.31
C ARG A 51 9.56 9.32 2.48
N GLY A 52 9.96 8.96 3.71
CA GLY A 52 9.55 9.66 4.92
C GLY A 52 8.18 9.25 5.44
N TYR A 53 7.79 7.99 5.22
CA TYR A 53 6.58 7.44 5.82
C TYR A 53 6.70 7.44 7.34
N GLN A 54 5.62 7.88 7.98
CA GLN A 54 5.37 7.64 9.40
C GLN A 54 4.57 6.34 9.56
N LEU A 55 4.59 5.77 10.76
CA LEU A 55 3.94 4.49 11.05
C LEU A 55 2.46 4.46 10.63
N GLU A 56 1.71 5.50 10.99
CA GLU A 56 0.27 5.63 10.68
C GLU A 56 0.05 5.69 9.16
N SER A 57 0.75 6.61 8.49
CA SER A 57 0.66 6.75 7.02
C SER A 57 1.09 5.49 6.25
N LEU A 58 2.03 4.71 6.79
CA LEU A 58 2.46 3.44 6.19
C LEU A 58 1.37 2.39 6.34
N ARG A 59 0.80 2.29 7.55
CA ARG A 59 -0.29 1.37 7.85
C ARG A 59 -1.47 1.64 6.92
N ASP A 60 -1.90 2.88 6.82
CA ASP A 60 -3.04 3.26 5.99
C ASP A 60 -2.76 2.94 4.52
N ALA A 61 -1.57 3.29 4.01
CA ALA A 61 -1.17 2.96 2.64
C ALA A 61 -1.18 1.44 2.37
N LEU A 62 -0.74 0.62 3.32
CA LEU A 62 -0.75 -0.84 3.16
C LEU A 62 -2.16 -1.42 3.23
N ILE A 63 -3.01 -0.92 4.15
CA ILE A 63 -4.41 -1.34 4.25
C ILE A 63 -5.15 -1.00 2.96
N ASP A 64 -5.05 0.24 2.50
CA ASP A 64 -5.73 0.70 1.28
C ASP A 64 -5.28 -0.08 0.04
N THR A 65 -4.01 -0.47 -0.01
CA THR A 65 -3.46 -1.21 -1.16
C THR A 65 -3.88 -2.67 -1.18
N PHE A 66 -3.91 -3.35 -0.02
CA PHE A 66 -4.04 -4.81 0.04
C PHE A 66 -5.35 -5.33 0.65
N LEU A 67 -6.06 -4.51 1.42
CA LEU A 67 -7.29 -4.91 2.10
C LEU A 67 -8.45 -4.13 1.50
N GLN A 68 -8.96 -4.60 0.36
CA GLN A 68 -10.27 -4.18 -0.10
C GLN A 68 -11.30 -4.63 0.94
N LYS A 69 -11.94 -3.66 1.59
CA LYS A 69 -13.08 -3.91 2.46
C LYS A 69 -14.21 -4.40 1.55
N GLU A 70 -14.44 -5.72 1.51
CA GLU A 70 -15.67 -6.29 1.00
C GLU A 70 -16.82 -5.56 1.72
N GLU A 71 -17.46 -4.61 1.05
CA GLU A 71 -18.66 -3.99 1.58
C GLU A 71 -19.75 -5.07 1.59
N ASP A 72 -19.92 -5.70 2.75
CA ASP A 72 -20.96 -6.66 3.06
C ASP A 72 -22.36 -6.12 2.66
N LYS A 73 -22.76 -6.44 1.42
CA LYS A 73 -24.13 -6.28 0.88
C LYS A 73 -25.18 -6.98 1.75
N THR A 74 -24.73 -7.83 2.67
CA THR A 74 -25.47 -8.52 3.74
C THR A 74 -26.25 -7.54 4.62
N SER A 75 -25.73 -6.33 4.88
CA SER A 75 -26.41 -5.33 5.71
C SER A 75 -27.63 -4.69 5.03
N MET A 76 -27.64 -4.63 3.68
CA MET A 76 -28.78 -4.10 2.93
C MET A 76 -29.92 -5.10 2.89
N LEU A 77 -29.65 -6.38 2.59
CA LEU A 77 -30.70 -7.40 2.49
C LEU A 77 -31.46 -7.57 3.82
N GLY A 78 -30.76 -7.61 4.96
CA GLY A 78 -31.38 -7.70 6.28
C GLY A 78 -32.27 -6.51 6.65
N ARG A 79 -31.97 -5.32 6.12
CA ARG A 79 -32.79 -4.10 6.29
C ARG A 79 -34.07 -4.13 5.46
N PHE A 80 -34.04 -4.76 4.28
CA PHE A 80 -35.23 -4.91 3.42
C PHE A 80 -36.19 -5.97 3.97
N PHE A 81 -35.69 -7.10 4.51
CA PHE A 81 -36.55 -8.13 5.10
C PHE A 81 -37.23 -7.69 6.40
N ARG A 82 -36.63 -6.76 7.17
CA ARG A 82 -37.25 -6.25 8.42
C ARG A 82 -38.40 -5.26 8.18
N LYS A 83 -38.49 -4.66 6.99
CA LYS A 83 -39.52 -3.67 6.65
C LYS A 83 -40.84 -4.29 6.17
N GLY A 84 -40.84 -5.58 5.82
CA GLY A 84 -42.03 -6.32 5.38
C GLY A 84 -42.84 -7.00 6.51
N ALA A 85 -42.32 -7.10 7.73
CA ALA A 85 -42.96 -7.83 8.84
C ALA A 85 -43.78 -6.95 9.81
N GLN A 86 -43.79 -5.62 9.62
CA GLN A 86 -44.64 -4.68 10.38
C GLN A 86 -45.73 -4.12 9.47
N GLY A 87 -46.75 -4.94 9.20
CA GLY A 87 -47.86 -4.53 8.36
C GLY A 87 -48.93 -5.59 8.27
N THR A 88 -49.60 -5.88 9.38
CA THR A 88 -50.98 -6.39 9.43
C THR A 88 -51.42 -6.37 10.89
N LYS A 89 -52.15 -5.31 11.25
CA LYS A 89 -53.22 -5.43 12.25
C LYS A 89 -54.39 -6.18 11.61
#